data_AF-A0A0R0LXW8-F1
#
_entry.id   AF-A0A0R0LXW8-F1
#
_cell.length_a   1.000
_cell.length_b   1.000
_cell.length_c   1.000
_cell.angle_alpha   90.00
_cell.angle_beta   90.00
_cell.angle_gamma   90.00
#
_symmetry.space_group_name_H-M   'P 1'
#
loop_
_entity.id
_entity.type
_entity.pdbx_description
1 polymer ?
#
loop_
_entity_poly.entity_id
_entity_poly.type
_entity_poly.pdbx_seq_one_letter_code
_entity_poly.pdbx_strand_id
1 'polypeptide(L)'
;MFSSKLEGQKFLQSNIKSLSGIRGIIKKIERTGNFRATFEGNVKNGDTVILNTFVKMEISKYCYPHSEKYYQTRKEYLLSQSQNDLSSSSDDISELNEKPEKSNISGESSSSTSEENGQNAFLMMIGQHIRSNEEKAPKVNLTRLTSQLPLHKRLEKEEIFTSNKKSNLENFILKNR
;
A
#
# COMPACT_ATOMS: atom_id res chain seq x y z
N MET A 1 5.39 6.98 -12.03
CA MET A 1 5.36 5.56 -11.61
C MET A 1 5.91 4.65 -12.70
N PHE A 2 5.42 4.74 -13.94
CA PHE A 2 5.98 4.01 -15.09
C PHE A 2 6.64 4.95 -16.09
N SER A 3 7.63 4.47 -16.83
CA SER A 3 8.33 5.24 -17.87
C SER A 3 7.73 5.02 -19.26
N SER A 4 7.04 3.89 -19.48
CA SER A 4 6.44 3.56 -20.79
C SER A 4 5.08 2.87 -20.69
N LYS A 5 4.32 2.90 -21.80
CA LYS A 5 3.06 2.16 -21.91
C LYS A 5 3.24 0.65 -21.74
N LEU A 6 4.28 0.07 -22.35
CA LEU A 6 4.55 -1.37 -22.30
C LEU A 6 4.86 -1.84 -20.87
N GLU A 7 5.61 -1.03 -20.13
CA GLU A 7 5.88 -1.27 -18.71
C GLU A 7 4.59 -1.23 -17.89
N GLY A 8 3.80 -0.16 -18.01
CA GLY A 8 2.54 -0.04 -17.29
C GLY A 8 1.54 -1.15 -17.64
N GLN A 9 1.54 -1.65 -18.89
CA GLN A 9 0.66 -2.74 -19.31
C GLN A 9 0.91 -4.04 -18.55
N LYS A 10 2.14 -4.30 -18.09
CA LYS A 10 2.44 -5.48 -17.25
C LYS A 10 1.74 -5.43 -15.89
N PHE A 11 1.38 -4.23 -15.44
CA PHE A 11 0.72 -3.97 -14.16
C PHE A 11 -0.75 -3.59 -14.34
N LEU A 12 -1.36 -3.94 -15.47
CA LEU A 12 -2.80 -3.74 -15.64
C LEU A 12 -3.56 -4.58 -14.61
N GLN A 13 -4.59 -4.01 -13.99
CA GLN A 13 -5.36 -4.62 -12.91
C GLN A 13 -4.58 -4.93 -11.63
N SER A 14 -3.35 -4.40 -11.47
CA SER A 14 -2.61 -4.56 -10.22
C SER A 14 -3.23 -3.72 -9.10
N ASN A 15 -3.10 -4.20 -7.86
CA ASN A 15 -3.50 -3.49 -6.66
C ASN A 15 -2.48 -2.39 -6.32
N ILE A 16 -2.97 -1.20 -6.06
CA ILE A 16 -2.19 -0.04 -5.61
C ILE A 16 -2.77 0.50 -4.30
N LYS A 17 -1.97 1.24 -3.54
CA LYS A 17 -2.39 1.88 -2.28
C LYS A 17 -1.85 3.30 -2.21
N SER A 18 -2.61 4.24 -1.66
CA SER A 18 -2.06 5.56 -1.30
C SER A 18 -1.41 5.53 0.08
N LEU A 19 -0.57 6.53 0.40
CA LEU A 19 0.02 6.71 1.74
C LEU A 19 -1.05 6.86 2.82
N SER A 20 -2.20 7.45 2.47
CA SER A 20 -3.38 7.53 3.35
C SER A 20 -4.11 6.18 3.53
N GLY A 21 -3.64 5.10 2.90
CA GLY A 21 -4.18 3.74 3.05
C GLY A 21 -5.35 3.38 2.14
N ILE A 22 -5.76 4.28 1.23
CA ILE A 22 -6.86 4.03 0.29
C ILE A 22 -6.38 3.03 -0.77
N ARG A 23 -7.15 1.96 -0.97
CA ARG A 23 -6.83 0.92 -1.95
C ARG A 23 -7.37 1.29 -3.32
N GLY A 24 -6.69 0.86 -4.37
CA GLY A 24 -7.11 1.06 -5.75
C GLY A 24 -6.62 -0.01 -6.70
N ILE A 25 -7.13 0.05 -7.93
CA ILE A 25 -6.82 -0.89 -9.02
C ILE A 25 -6.53 -0.11 -10.29
N ILE A 26 -5.44 -0.44 -10.98
CA ILE A 26 -5.10 0.15 -12.28
C ILE A 26 -6.04 -0.39 -13.36
N LYS A 27 -6.75 0.51 -14.06
CA LYS A 27 -7.73 0.14 -15.10
C LYS A 27 -7.21 0.31 -16.52
N LYS A 28 -6.41 1.34 -16.77
CA LYS A 28 -5.92 1.67 -18.11
C LYS A 28 -4.56 2.35 -18.04
N ILE A 29 -3.75 2.11 -19.06
CA ILE A 29 -2.45 2.74 -19.25
C ILE A 29 -2.50 3.63 -20.49
N GLU A 30 -1.95 4.83 -20.37
CA GLU A 30 -1.81 5.80 -21.45
C GLU A 30 -0.42 5.73 -22.09
N ARG A 31 -0.15 6.55 -23.12
CA ARG A 31 1.06 6.39 -23.95
C ARG A 31 2.36 6.74 -23.20
N THR A 32 2.33 7.69 -22.28
CA THR A 32 3.50 8.27 -21.60
C THR A 32 3.81 7.62 -20.25
N GLY A 33 3.28 6.42 -19.96
CA GLY A 33 3.41 5.80 -18.64
C GLY A 33 2.41 6.33 -17.60
N ASN A 34 1.61 7.34 -17.96
CA ASN A 34 0.44 7.76 -17.20
C ASN A 34 -0.58 6.60 -17.13
N PHE A 35 -1.36 6.56 -16.05
CA PHE A 35 -2.34 5.51 -15.83
C PHE A 35 -3.62 6.03 -15.20
N ARG A 36 -4.73 5.35 -15.49
CA ARG A 36 -6.01 5.54 -14.83
C ARG A 36 -6.23 4.42 -13.84
N ALA A 37 -6.50 4.78 -12.60
CA ALA A 37 -6.88 3.84 -11.55
C ALA A 37 -8.24 4.20 -10.94
N THR A 38 -8.87 3.22 -10.31
CA THR A 38 -10.08 3.39 -9.51
C THR A 38 -9.74 3.10 -8.06
N PHE A 39 -10.10 4.01 -7.16
CA PHE A 39 -9.87 3.88 -5.72
C PHE A 39 -11.19 3.66 -4.98
N GLU A 40 -11.13 3.06 -3.79
CA GLU A 40 -12.29 2.87 -2.90
C GLU A 40 -12.86 4.19 -2.36
N GLY A 41 -12.05 5.26 -2.34
CA GLY A 41 -12.45 6.59 -1.89
C GLY A 41 -11.71 7.70 -2.64
N ASN A 42 -11.92 8.95 -2.22
CA ASN A 42 -11.29 10.11 -2.83
C ASN A 42 -9.85 10.27 -2.35
N VAL A 43 -8.91 10.15 -3.28
CA VAL A 43 -7.48 10.39 -3.04
C VAL A 43 -7.21 11.89 -3.09
N LYS A 44 -6.46 12.42 -2.10
CA LYS A 44 -6.08 13.84 -2.06
C LYS A 44 -4.98 14.12 -3.11
N ASN A 45 -4.96 15.32 -3.69
CA ASN A 45 -3.97 15.67 -4.73
C ASN A 45 -2.50 15.60 -4.27
N GLY A 46 -2.24 15.76 -2.96
CA GLY A 46 -0.90 15.62 -2.37
C GLY A 46 -0.57 14.21 -1.88
N ASP A 47 -1.46 13.24 -2.08
CA ASP A 47 -1.25 11.87 -1.62
C ASP A 47 -0.35 11.12 -2.60
N THR A 48 0.62 10.37 -2.09
CA THR A 48 1.50 9.56 -2.94
C THR A 48 0.93 8.16 -3.09
N VAL A 49 0.93 7.66 -4.33
CA VAL A 49 0.43 6.33 -4.68
C VAL A 49 1.59 5.36 -4.83
N ILE A 50 1.48 4.21 -4.18
CA ILE A 50 2.50 3.17 -4.11
C ILE A 50 1.96 1.87 -4.73
N LEU A 51 2.81 1.22 -5.53
CA LEU A 51 2.60 -0.13 -6.05
C LEU A 51 3.57 -1.08 -5.35
N ASN A 52 3.06 -1.91 -4.45
CA ASN A 52 3.87 -2.91 -3.76
C ASN A 52 4.12 -4.11 -4.69
N THR A 53 5.39 -4.38 -4.98
CA THR A 53 5.81 -5.52 -5.80
C THR A 53 6.93 -6.29 -5.11
N PHE A 54 7.08 -7.56 -5.47
CA PHE A 54 8.17 -8.39 -4.99
C PHE A 54 9.15 -8.63 -6.15
N VAL A 55 10.42 -8.33 -5.90
CA VAL A 55 11.50 -8.58 -6.85
C VAL A 55 12.29 -9.79 -6.36
N LYS A 56 12.53 -10.74 -7.26
CA LYS A 56 13.41 -11.87 -6.97
C LYS A 56 14.84 -11.36 -6.97
N MET A 57 15.54 -11.53 -5.85
CA MET A 57 16.95 -11.20 -5.75
C MET A 57 17.78 -12.47 -5.80
N GLU A 58 18.81 -12.46 -6.64
CA GLU A 58 19.77 -13.55 -6.72
C GLU A 58 20.81 -13.39 -5.61
N ILE A 59 21.04 -14.46 -4.85
CA ILE A 59 22.05 -14.48 -3.81
C ILE A 59 23.41 -14.73 -4.48
N SER A 60 24.33 -13.77 -4.32
CA SER A 60 25.72 -13.96 -4.76
C SER A 60 26.35 -15.11 -3.99
N LYS A 61 26.66 -16.21 -4.70
CA LYS A 61 27.34 -17.37 -4.14
C LYS A 61 28.85 -17.12 -4.17
N TYR A 62 29.32 -16.25 -3.29
CA TYR A 62 30.74 -16.08 -3.11
C TYR A 62 31.24 -17.04 -2.02
N CYS A 63 32.20 -17.88 -2.36
CA CYS A 63 32.92 -18.71 -1.39
C CYS A 63 34.40 -18.29 -1.43
N TYR A 64 34.87 -17.60 -0.39
CA TYR A 64 36.30 -17.41 -0.17
C TYR A 64 36.86 -18.72 0.41
N PRO A 65 37.75 -19.44 -0.29
CA PRO A 65 38.47 -20.53 0.34
C PRO A 65 39.31 -19.94 1.46
N HIS A 66 39.04 -20.39 2.69
CA HIS A 66 39.78 -19.92 3.84
C HIS A 66 41.19 -20.55 3.81
N SER A 67 42.22 -19.78 3.45
CA SER A 67 43.61 -20.24 3.57
C SER A 67 44.09 -20.02 5.01
N GLU A 68 44.58 -21.07 5.67
CA GLU A 68 45.19 -21.04 7.03
C GLU A 68 46.14 -19.85 7.23
N LYS A 69 46.90 -19.50 6.17
CA LYS A 69 47.83 -18.37 6.13
C LYS A 69 47.17 -17.01 6.40
N TYR A 70 45.91 -16.83 6.01
CA TYR A 70 45.14 -15.60 6.24
C TYR A 70 44.75 -15.44 7.73
N TYR A 71 44.40 -16.54 8.42
CA TYR A 71 44.17 -16.49 9.87
C TYR A 71 45.44 -16.16 10.64
N GLN A 72 46.58 -16.74 10.24
CA GLN A 72 47.86 -16.46 10.89
C GLN A 72 48.21 -14.98 10.77
N THR A 73 48.15 -14.42 9.55
CA THR A 73 48.43 -12.99 9.33
C THR A 73 47.42 -12.06 10.03
N ARG A 74 46.11 -12.37 9.99
CA ARG A 74 45.07 -11.58 10.69
C ARG A 74 45.26 -11.64 12.20
N LYS A 75 45.59 -12.82 12.75
CA LYS A 75 45.81 -13.05 14.18
C LYS A 75 47.08 -12.35 14.67
N GLU A 76 48.18 -12.45 13.92
CA GLU A 76 49.43 -11.73 14.19
C GLU A 76 49.22 -10.22 14.18
N TYR A 77 48.48 -9.71 13.20
CA TYR A 77 48.11 -8.29 13.14
C TYR A 77 47.32 -7.84 14.37
N LEU A 78 46.28 -8.59 14.76
CA LEU A 78 45.48 -8.28 15.95
C LEU A 78 46.31 -8.36 17.25
N LEU A 79 47.23 -9.32 17.36
CA LEU A 79 48.16 -9.40 18.49
C LEU A 79 49.08 -8.18 18.55
N SER A 80 49.63 -7.74 17.41
CA SER A 80 50.51 -6.56 17.36
C SER A 80 49.79 -5.27 17.77
N GLN A 81 48.51 -5.09 17.39
CA GLN A 81 47.73 -3.95 17.86
C GLN A 81 47.49 -3.97 19.37
N SER A 82 47.13 -5.13 19.92
CA SER A 82 46.92 -5.25 21.38
C SER A 82 48.19 -4.97 22.21
N GLN A 83 49.36 -5.25 21.64
CA GLN A 83 50.65 -4.93 22.27
C GLN A 83 50.99 -3.44 22.12
N ASN A 84 50.67 -2.85 20.97
CA ASN A 84 50.87 -1.42 20.72
C ASN A 84 49.99 -0.56 21.64
N ASP A 85 48.72 -0.95 21.87
CA ASP A 85 47.79 -0.25 22.76
C ASP A 85 48.22 -0.29 24.25
N LEU A 86 49.03 -1.28 24.65
CA LEU A 86 49.66 -1.32 25.97
C LEU A 86 50.95 -0.48 26.06
N SER A 87 51.57 -0.15 24.93
CA SER A 87 52.82 0.63 24.85
C SER A 87 52.62 2.10 24.48
N SER A 88 51.45 2.49 23.98
CA SER A 88 51.13 3.86 23.57
C SER A 88 50.54 4.70 24.70
N SER A 89 51.09 4.58 25.92
CA SER A 89 50.94 5.56 26.99
C SER A 89 52.18 6.48 27.05
N SER A 90 52.61 6.98 25.90
CA SER A 90 53.52 8.14 25.80
C SER A 90 53.72 8.46 24.32
N ASP A 91 53.15 9.59 23.91
CA ASP A 91 53.62 10.50 22.87
C ASP A 91 53.85 9.94 21.45
N ASP A 92 52.85 10.13 20.58
CA ASP A 92 52.98 10.83 19.27
C ASP A 92 51.80 10.50 18.34
N ILE A 93 50.91 11.49 18.14
CA ILE A 93 49.80 11.42 17.20
C ILE A 93 50.31 11.89 15.84
N SER A 94 50.47 10.98 14.88
CA SER A 94 50.59 11.32 13.46
C SER A 94 49.70 10.42 12.58
N GLU A 95 48.49 10.94 12.35
CA GLU A 95 47.82 11.08 11.05
C GLU A 95 47.94 9.91 10.03
N LEU A 96 46.95 9.01 10.05
CA LEU A 96 46.56 8.24 8.87
C LEU A 96 45.19 8.73 8.38
N ASN A 97 45.22 9.56 7.34
CA ASN A 97 44.06 10.04 6.60
C ASN A 97 43.45 8.90 5.75
N GLU A 98 42.58 8.08 6.35
CA GLU A 98 41.58 7.33 5.59
C GLU A 98 40.52 8.30 5.08
N LYS A 99 40.37 8.40 3.75
CA LYS A 99 39.33 9.22 3.12
C LYS A 99 37.96 8.71 3.60
N PRO A 100 37.14 9.53 4.27
CA PRO A 100 35.82 9.09 4.69
C PRO A 100 34.95 8.87 3.45
N GLU A 101 34.60 7.61 3.17
CA GLU A 101 33.52 7.29 2.24
C GLU A 101 32.25 7.93 2.78
N LYS A 102 31.79 8.98 2.09
CA LYS A 102 30.56 9.69 2.43
C LYS A 102 29.42 8.69 2.31
N SER A 103 28.82 8.34 3.43
CA SER A 103 27.60 7.53 3.46
C SER A 103 26.55 8.22 2.58
N ASN A 104 25.99 7.47 1.63
CA ASN A 104 24.93 7.95 0.75
C ASN A 104 23.62 8.05 1.53
N ILE A 105 23.54 9.01 2.45
CA ILE A 105 22.31 9.36 3.14
C ILE A 105 21.58 10.31 2.20
N SER A 106 20.56 9.80 1.50
CA SER A 106 19.61 10.63 0.77
C SER A 106 18.94 11.60 1.75
N GLY A 107 19.03 12.91 1.50
CA GLY A 107 18.57 13.94 2.45
C GLY A 107 17.09 13.85 2.86
N GLU A 108 16.27 13.12 2.09
CA GLU A 108 14.82 12.94 2.33
C GLU A 108 14.48 11.79 3.29
N SER A 109 15.44 10.93 3.66
CA SER A 109 15.17 9.79 4.55
C SER A 109 15.32 10.12 6.04
N SER A 110 15.64 11.36 6.41
CA SER A 110 15.70 11.78 7.81
C SER A 110 14.28 11.96 8.36
N SER A 111 14.02 11.32 9.50
CA SER A 111 12.71 11.42 10.17
C SER A 111 12.53 12.82 10.75
N SER A 112 11.81 13.69 10.03
CA SER A 112 11.37 14.97 10.57
C SER A 112 10.05 14.80 11.32
N THR A 113 9.94 15.38 12.52
CA THR A 113 8.66 15.47 13.25
C THR A 113 7.77 16.51 12.57
N SER A 114 6.71 16.08 11.90
CA SER A 114 5.69 16.97 11.33
C SER A 114 4.61 17.27 12.36
N GLU A 115 4.39 18.54 12.66
CA GLU A 115 3.27 18.98 13.51
C GLU A 115 1.96 18.95 12.69
N GLU A 116 0.99 18.17 13.14
CA GLU A 116 -0.34 18.11 12.50
C GLU A 116 -1.19 19.31 12.92
N ASN A 117 -1.37 20.27 12.01
CA ASN A 117 -2.34 21.33 12.18
C ASN A 117 -3.76 20.77 11.99
N GLY A 118 -4.58 20.85 13.06
CA GLY A 118 -5.92 20.27 13.13
C GLY A 118 -6.80 20.62 11.92
N GLN A 119 -7.29 19.60 11.23
CA GLN A 119 -8.21 19.76 10.10
C GLN A 119 -9.60 20.13 10.63
N ASN A 120 -9.94 21.42 10.59
CA ASN A 120 -11.30 21.88 10.85
C ASN A 120 -12.25 21.32 9.79
N ALA A 121 -13.15 20.43 10.20
CA ALA A 121 -14.09 19.75 9.32
C ALA A 121 -15.05 20.75 8.64
N PHE A 122 -15.19 20.61 7.33
CA PHE A 122 -15.98 21.47 6.46
C PHE A 122 -17.48 21.35 6.76
N LEU A 123 -18.16 22.50 6.86
CA LEU A 123 -19.60 22.63 7.12
C LEU A 123 -20.42 21.98 6.00
N MET A 124 -21.37 21.11 6.37
CA MET A 124 -22.21 20.36 5.43
C MET A 124 -23.12 21.31 4.62
N MET A 125 -22.70 21.64 3.40
CA MET A 125 -23.49 22.40 2.43
C MET A 125 -24.56 21.49 1.82
N ILE A 126 -25.76 21.51 2.40
CA ILE A 126 -26.94 20.87 1.81
C ILE A 126 -27.33 21.70 0.57
N GLY A 127 -27.31 21.06 -0.60
CA GLY A 127 -27.70 21.70 -1.86
C GLY A 127 -29.10 22.31 -1.78
N GLN A 128 -29.20 23.61 -2.03
CA GLN A 128 -30.44 24.39 -1.90
C GLN A 128 -31.58 23.96 -2.85
N HIS A 129 -31.32 23.05 -3.79
CA HIS A 129 -32.33 22.53 -4.72
C HIS A 129 -33.20 21.39 -4.18
N ILE A 130 -32.94 20.87 -2.96
CA ILE A 130 -33.76 19.80 -2.37
C ILE A 130 -34.83 20.37 -1.41
N ARG A 131 -34.75 21.65 -1.02
CA ARG A 131 -35.62 22.21 0.04
C ARG A 131 -37.02 22.66 -0.38
N SER A 132 -37.41 22.60 -1.66
CA SER A 132 -38.76 23.03 -2.06
C SER A 132 -39.86 22.01 -1.82
N ASN A 133 -39.53 20.76 -1.45
CA ASN A 133 -40.52 19.68 -1.24
C ASN A 133 -40.50 19.06 0.17
N GLU A 134 -39.98 19.76 1.19
CA GLU A 134 -40.34 19.41 2.58
C GLU A 134 -41.79 19.86 2.83
N GLU A 135 -42.70 19.07 2.28
CA GLU A 135 -44.13 19.13 2.55
C GLU A 135 -44.33 19.03 4.06
N LYS A 136 -44.99 20.05 4.59
CA LYS A 136 -45.58 20.13 5.92
C LYS A 136 -45.98 18.75 6.43
N ALA A 137 -45.29 18.27 7.46
CA ALA A 137 -45.72 17.10 8.21
C ALA A 137 -47.22 17.24 8.56
N PRO A 138 -48.10 16.35 8.07
CA PRO A 138 -49.51 16.44 8.39
C PRO A 138 -49.67 16.23 9.89
N LYS A 139 -50.34 17.17 10.57
CA LYS A 139 -50.83 16.97 11.93
C LYS A 139 -51.87 15.85 11.88
N VAL A 140 -51.43 14.62 12.10
CA VAL A 140 -52.32 13.47 12.26
C VAL A 140 -53.06 13.63 13.58
N ASN A 141 -54.29 14.12 13.52
CA ASN A 141 -55.23 14.03 14.62
C ASN A 141 -55.56 12.56 14.84
N LEU A 142 -55.13 12.03 15.98
CA LEU A 142 -55.33 10.65 16.39
C LEU A 142 -56.79 10.46 16.86
N THR A 143 -57.74 10.42 15.93
CA THR A 143 -59.08 9.90 16.23
C THR A 143 -59.08 8.40 16.08
N ARG A 144 -59.22 7.72 17.23
CA ARG A 144 -59.54 6.29 17.36
C ARG A 144 -60.67 5.92 16.40
N LEU A 145 -60.38 5.02 15.46
CA LEU A 145 -61.39 4.19 14.83
C LEU A 145 -61.02 2.73 15.05
N THR A 146 -61.71 2.17 16.03
CA THR A 146 -61.91 0.74 16.23
C THR A 146 -62.85 0.21 15.15
N SER A 147 -62.41 -0.74 14.34
CA SER A 147 -63.18 -1.90 13.84
C SER A 147 -62.32 -2.61 12.80
N GLN A 148 -61.76 -3.77 13.17
CA GLN A 148 -62.26 -5.07 12.73
C GLN A 148 -62.23 -5.25 11.21
N LEU A 149 -61.32 -6.12 10.71
CA LEU A 149 -61.57 -7.19 9.72
C LEU A 149 -60.23 -7.82 9.24
N PRO A 150 -60.21 -9.03 8.65
CA PRO A 150 -59.61 -10.19 9.30
C PRO A 150 -58.31 -10.68 8.63
N LEU A 151 -57.55 -11.41 9.44
CA LEU A 151 -56.53 -12.37 9.03
C LEU A 151 -57.07 -13.31 7.96
N HIS A 152 -56.48 -13.34 6.77
CA HIS A 152 -56.18 -14.58 6.05
C HIS A 152 -55.36 -14.35 4.76
N LYS A 153 -54.36 -15.24 4.60
CA LYS A 153 -53.59 -15.64 3.40
C LYS A 153 -52.20 -14.98 3.27
N ARG A 154 -51.12 -15.63 3.74
CA ARG A 154 -50.43 -16.84 3.19
C ARG A 154 -49.63 -16.43 1.95
N LEU A 155 -48.36 -16.07 2.14
CA LEU A 155 -47.15 -16.92 1.98
C LEU A 155 -46.96 -17.40 0.54
N GLU A 156 -45.69 -17.32 0.12
CA GLU A 156 -45.05 -17.86 -1.10
C GLU A 156 -45.00 -16.92 -2.31
N LYS A 157 -43.82 -16.30 -2.48
CA LYS A 157 -43.13 -16.10 -3.78
C LYS A 157 -41.73 -15.50 -3.55
N GLU A 158 -40.86 -16.28 -2.93
CA GLU A 158 -39.42 -16.16 -3.12
C GLU A 158 -38.91 -17.56 -3.42
N GLU A 159 -38.44 -17.81 -4.65
CA GLU A 159 -37.49 -18.87 -5.05
C GLU A 159 -37.51 -19.06 -6.58
N ILE A 160 -36.95 -18.12 -7.35
CA ILE A 160 -36.45 -18.44 -8.70
C ILE A 160 -35.28 -17.50 -9.03
N PHE A 161 -34.10 -17.67 -8.42
CA PHE A 161 -32.88 -17.04 -8.96
C PHE A 161 -31.57 -17.75 -8.56
N THR A 162 -31.53 -19.09 -8.60
CA THR A 162 -30.28 -19.86 -8.39
C THR A 162 -30.20 -21.11 -9.28
N SER A 163 -30.18 -20.96 -10.62
CA SER A 163 -29.93 -22.12 -11.50
C SER A 163 -28.98 -21.92 -12.68
N ASN A 164 -28.38 -20.73 -12.88
CA ASN A 164 -27.56 -20.47 -14.08
C ASN A 164 -26.03 -20.46 -13.88
N LYS A 165 -25.48 -21.14 -12.87
CA LYS A 165 -24.02 -21.12 -12.61
C LYS A 165 -23.28 -22.46 -12.69
N LYS A 166 -23.92 -23.57 -13.08
CA LYS A 166 -23.27 -24.90 -13.13
C LYS A 166 -22.87 -25.42 -14.51
N SER A 167 -23.28 -24.82 -15.62
CA SER A 167 -23.02 -25.37 -16.96
C SER A 167 -21.72 -24.93 -17.64
N ASN A 168 -20.94 -24.02 -17.05
CA ASN A 168 -19.71 -23.50 -17.71
C ASN A 168 -18.40 -24.10 -17.19
N LEU A 169 -18.40 -24.91 -16.12
CA LEU A 169 -17.16 -25.52 -15.63
C LEU A 169 -16.84 -26.86 -16.32
N GLU A 170 -17.86 -27.63 -16.72
CA GLU A 170 -17.64 -28.96 -17.33
C GLU A 170 -17.11 -28.87 -18.77
N ASN A 171 -17.39 -27.79 -19.49
CA ASN A 171 -16.87 -27.59 -20.84
C ASN A 171 -15.39 -27.16 -20.89
N PHE A 172 -14.78 -26.76 -19.76
CA PHE A 172 -13.38 -26.36 -19.73
C PHE A 172 -12.43 -27.54 -19.47
N ILE A 173 -12.91 -28.60 -18.82
CA ILE A 173 -12.08 -29.76 -18.45
C ILE A 173 -11.89 -30.72 -19.64
N LEU A 174 -12.83 -30.76 -20.59
CA LEU A 174 -12.76 -31.65 -21.76
C LEU A 174 -11.89 -31.13 -22.93
N LYS A 175 -11.38 -29.90 -22.87
CA LYS A 175 -10.52 -29.32 -23.94
C LYS A 175 -9.02 -29.42 -23.68
N ASN A 176 -8.60 -29.89 -22.51
CA ASN A 176 -7.19 -29.96 -22.10
C ASN A 176 -6.73 -31.39 -21.74
N ARG A 177 -7.40 -32.41 -22.28
CA ARG A 177 -6.93 -33.80 -22.33
C ARG A 177 -6.77 -34.20 -23.79
#